data_AF-A0A7W7VLS2-F1
#
_entry.id   AF-A0A7W7VLS2-F1
#
_cell.length_a   1.000
_cell.length_b   1.000
_cell.length_c   1.000
_cell.angle_alpha   90.00
_cell.angle_beta   90.00
_cell.angle_gamma   90.00
#
_symmetry.space_group_name_H-M   'P 1'
#
loop_
_entity.id
_entity.type
_entity.pdbx_description
1 polymer ?
#
loop_
_entity_poly.entity_id
_entity_poly.type
_entity_poly.pdbx_seq_one_letter_code
_entity_poly.pdbx_strand_id
1 'polypeptide(L)'
;MATRGSGSSLPLEAVLIRTLRERPSALARKMSLATALERLAEVSDDGVGFSDGTWRNIEHGRKIADDWELVLMALVVGATPAQLKEVGRQSAAELLSREINKRAEVELTTADLDLDDIPDETKQKLLRQLAEISRLPGATEQDRAEMRAVLFGQLNTLLDLHAAQLRLMRAK
;
A
#
# COMPACT_ATOMS: atom_id res chain seq x y z
N MET A 1 39.98 -32.14 0.38
CA MET A 1 38.56 -32.21 -0.04
C MET A 1 37.78 -31.21 0.80
N ALA A 2 37.42 -30.06 0.24
CA ALA A 2 36.75 -28.98 0.97
C ALA A 2 35.23 -29.12 0.85
N THR A 3 34.57 -29.10 2.00
CA THR A 3 33.13 -29.04 2.22
C THR A 3 32.51 -27.83 1.51
N ARG A 4 31.67 -28.04 0.50
CA ARG A 4 30.72 -27.01 0.05
C ARG A 4 29.42 -27.16 0.82
N GLY A 5 29.40 -26.55 2.00
CA GLY A 5 28.18 -26.20 2.69
C GLY A 5 27.57 -24.96 2.06
N SER A 6 26.24 -25.01 1.93
CA SER A 6 25.26 -23.91 2.00
C SER A 6 24.14 -24.22 1.02
N GLY A 7 23.16 -24.99 1.50
CA GLY A 7 21.81 -24.91 0.93
C GLY A 7 21.35 -23.48 1.14
N SER A 8 21.49 -22.65 0.10
CA SER A 8 21.10 -21.25 0.14
C SER A 8 19.58 -21.18 0.22
N SER A 9 19.06 -21.13 1.46
CA SER A 9 17.69 -20.76 1.70
C SER A 9 17.48 -19.35 1.16
N LEU A 10 16.48 -19.17 0.30
CA LEU A 10 16.10 -17.85 -0.23
C LEU A 10 15.97 -16.84 0.93
N PRO A 11 16.41 -15.58 0.74
CA PRO A 11 16.17 -14.52 1.72
C PRO A 11 14.69 -14.43 2.09
N LEU A 12 14.38 -14.24 3.37
CA LEU A 12 13.00 -14.29 3.87
C LEU A 12 12.14 -13.18 3.25
N GLU A 13 12.72 -12.01 3.01
CA GLU A 13 12.06 -10.90 2.32
C GLU A 13 11.72 -11.25 0.86
N ALA A 14 12.60 -11.98 0.16
CA ALA A 14 12.36 -12.42 -1.21
C ALA A 14 11.21 -13.44 -1.25
N VAL A 15 11.19 -14.36 -0.29
CA VAL A 15 10.09 -15.32 -0.11
C VAL A 15 8.78 -14.59 0.18
N LEU A 16 8.78 -13.59 1.07
CA LEU A 16 7.58 -12.80 1.40
C LEU A 16 7.01 -12.11 0.16
N ILE A 17 7.84 -11.34 -0.57
CA ILE A 17 7.40 -10.58 -1.75
C ILE A 17 6.84 -11.53 -2.81
N ARG A 18 7.57 -12.60 -3.12
CA ARG A 18 7.13 -13.60 -4.10
C ARG A 18 5.84 -14.28 -3.66
N THR A 19 5.73 -14.64 -2.39
CA THR A 19 4.54 -15.30 -1.84
C THR A 19 3.33 -14.40 -1.95
N LEU A 20 3.43 -13.12 -1.57
CA LEU A 20 2.33 -12.17 -1.66
C LEU A 20 1.91 -11.92 -3.11
N ARG A 21 2.87 -11.83 -4.04
CA ARG A 21 2.58 -11.69 -5.48
C ARG A 21 1.87 -12.92 -6.06
N GLU A 22 2.35 -14.11 -5.71
CA GLU A 22 1.86 -15.38 -6.26
C GLU A 22 0.66 -15.96 -5.51
N ARG A 23 0.27 -15.39 -4.36
CA ARG A 23 -0.85 -15.88 -3.56
C ARG A 23 -2.17 -15.64 -4.30
N PRO A 24 -2.92 -16.70 -4.66
CA PRO A 24 -4.30 -16.52 -5.06
C PRO A 24 -5.09 -16.12 -3.80
N SER A 25 -5.71 -14.94 -3.82
CA SER A 25 -6.70 -14.57 -2.80
C SER A 25 -8.09 -14.99 -3.30
N ALA A 26 -9.09 -15.04 -2.42
CA ALA A 26 -10.47 -15.31 -2.83
C ALA A 26 -11.03 -14.25 -3.81
N LEU A 27 -10.36 -13.08 -3.91
CA LEU A 27 -10.77 -11.93 -4.70
C LEU A 27 -9.82 -11.63 -5.88
N ALA A 28 -8.62 -12.22 -5.93
CA ALA A 28 -7.61 -11.87 -6.93
C ALA A 28 -6.85 -13.08 -7.50
N ARG A 29 -6.69 -13.05 -8.83
CA ARG A 29 -5.81 -13.97 -9.58
C ARG A 29 -4.35 -13.71 -9.21
N LYS A 30 -3.48 -14.72 -9.35
CA LYS A 30 -2.02 -14.57 -9.17
C LYS A 30 -1.52 -13.35 -9.95
N MET A 31 -0.78 -12.47 -9.30
CA MET A 31 -0.23 -11.28 -9.95
C MET A 31 0.96 -11.69 -10.83
N SER A 32 0.83 -11.44 -12.13
CA SER A 32 1.95 -11.64 -13.06
C SER A 32 3.06 -10.64 -12.78
N LEU A 33 4.29 -10.98 -13.15
CA LEU A 33 5.41 -10.05 -13.00
C LEU A 33 5.21 -8.78 -13.86
N ALA A 34 4.64 -8.91 -15.06
CA ALA A 34 4.31 -7.76 -15.90
C ALA A 34 3.35 -6.80 -15.19
N THR A 35 2.30 -7.32 -14.57
CA THR A 35 1.34 -6.53 -13.77
C THR A 35 2.01 -5.88 -12.55
N ALA A 36 2.93 -6.59 -11.90
CA ALA A 36 3.67 -6.02 -10.77
C ALA A 36 4.55 -4.84 -11.21
N LEU A 37 5.19 -4.93 -12.38
CA LEU A 37 6.01 -3.84 -12.94
C LEU A 37 5.17 -2.66 -13.43
N GLU A 38 3.98 -2.90 -14.00
CA GLU A 38 3.02 -1.85 -14.33
C GLU A 38 2.63 -1.04 -13.08
N ARG A 39 2.23 -1.74 -12.01
CA ARG A 39 1.93 -1.09 -10.72
C ARG A 39 3.14 -0.40 -10.11
N LEU A 40 4.33 -0.96 -10.30
CA LEU A 40 5.57 -0.35 -9.83
C LEU A 40 5.81 1.02 -10.49
N ALA A 41 5.49 1.14 -11.78
CA ALA A 41 5.58 2.40 -12.50
C ALA A 41 4.61 3.45 -11.96
N GLU A 42 3.42 3.05 -11.51
CA GLU A 42 2.43 3.95 -10.88
C GLU A 42 2.89 4.47 -9.51
N VAL A 43 3.67 3.68 -8.78
CA VAL A 43 4.14 4.06 -7.43
C VAL A 43 5.52 4.70 -7.40
N SER A 44 6.28 4.68 -8.49
CA SER A 44 7.62 5.28 -8.55
C SER A 44 7.58 6.63 -9.27
N ASP A 45 7.61 7.72 -8.49
CA ASP A 45 7.51 9.10 -8.99
C ASP A 45 8.62 9.49 -9.99
N ASP A 46 9.74 8.76 -10.05
CA ASP A 46 10.94 9.13 -10.83
C ASP A 46 11.36 8.10 -11.88
N GLY A 47 10.53 7.11 -12.21
CA GLY A 47 10.93 6.09 -13.21
C GLY A 47 12.24 5.38 -12.86
N VAL A 48 12.59 5.34 -11.56
CA VAL A 48 13.79 4.69 -11.04
C VAL A 48 13.84 3.29 -11.61
N GLY A 49 14.93 2.98 -12.34
CA GLY A 49 15.14 1.85 -13.25
C GLY A 49 15.01 0.47 -12.62
N PHE A 50 13.83 0.17 -12.09
CA PHE A 50 13.49 -1.10 -11.49
C PHE A 50 13.04 -2.04 -12.60
N SER A 51 14.04 -2.59 -13.29
CA SER A 51 13.81 -3.48 -14.42
C SER A 51 13.16 -4.80 -13.99
N ASP A 52 12.52 -5.48 -14.93
CA ASP A 52 12.07 -6.87 -14.81
C ASP A 52 13.17 -7.80 -14.28
N GLY A 53 14.42 -7.60 -14.74
CA GLY A 53 15.59 -8.35 -14.27
C GLY A 53 15.90 -8.10 -12.80
N THR A 54 15.80 -6.84 -12.34
CA THR A 54 16.01 -6.47 -10.93
C THR A 54 14.99 -7.17 -10.04
N TRP A 55 13.70 -7.10 -10.38
CA TRP A 55 12.64 -7.76 -9.63
C TRP A 55 12.89 -9.27 -9.52
N ARG A 56 13.14 -9.95 -10.65
CA ARG A 56 13.40 -11.40 -10.65
C ARG A 56 14.63 -11.74 -9.82
N ASN A 57 15.70 -10.98 -9.93
CA ASN A 57 16.91 -11.25 -9.17
C ASN A 57 16.66 -11.15 -7.66
N ILE A 58 15.83 -10.21 -7.22
CA ILE A 58 15.43 -10.09 -5.81
C ILE A 58 14.59 -11.30 -5.39
N GLU A 59 13.53 -11.65 -6.13
CA GLU A 59 12.66 -12.79 -5.77
C GLU A 59 13.38 -14.14 -5.74
N HIS A 60 14.42 -14.30 -6.55
CA HIS A 60 15.24 -15.51 -6.59
C HIS A 60 16.43 -15.46 -5.62
N GLY A 61 16.54 -14.41 -4.80
CA GLY A 61 17.65 -14.24 -3.85
C GLY A 61 19.01 -14.04 -4.52
N ARG A 62 19.05 -13.71 -5.81
CA ARG A 62 20.28 -13.39 -6.57
C ARG A 62 20.76 -11.97 -6.34
N LYS A 63 19.86 -11.09 -5.86
CA LYS A 63 20.14 -9.73 -5.42
C LYS A 63 19.45 -9.51 -4.07
N ILE A 64 20.14 -8.83 -3.16
CA ILE A 64 19.52 -8.30 -1.93
C ILE A 64 18.96 -6.93 -2.28
N ALA A 65 17.66 -6.74 -2.06
CA ALA A 65 17.02 -5.45 -2.25
C ALA A 65 17.54 -4.45 -1.20
N ASP A 66 17.82 -3.22 -1.63
CA ASP A 66 17.93 -2.13 -0.67
C ASP A 66 16.57 -1.82 -0.03
N ASP A 67 16.55 -0.97 1.00
CA ASP A 67 15.32 -0.71 1.73
C ASP A 67 14.26 0.02 0.89
N TRP A 68 14.66 0.88 -0.05
CA TRP A 68 13.72 1.59 -0.91
C TRP A 68 13.15 0.67 -2.00
N GLU A 69 14.01 -0.13 -2.62
CA GLU A 69 13.61 -1.21 -3.53
C GLU A 69 12.58 -2.13 -2.88
N LEU A 70 12.82 -2.52 -1.63
CA LEU A 70 11.91 -3.38 -0.88
C LEU A 70 10.60 -2.68 -0.52
N VAL A 71 10.62 -1.38 -0.19
CA VAL A 71 9.42 -0.56 0.04
C VAL A 71 8.56 -0.51 -1.22
N LEU A 72 9.15 -0.24 -2.38
CA LEU A 72 8.42 -0.18 -3.64
C LEU A 72 7.79 -1.53 -4.01
N MET A 73 8.56 -2.62 -3.89
CA MET A 73 8.02 -3.96 -4.09
C MET A 73 6.90 -4.29 -3.11
N ALA A 74 7.07 -3.92 -1.83
CA ALA A 74 6.08 -4.13 -0.77
C ALA A 74 4.77 -3.39 -1.06
N LEU A 75 4.82 -2.15 -1.53
CA LEU A 75 3.62 -1.40 -1.94
C LEU A 75 2.87 -2.13 -3.06
N VAL A 76 3.59 -2.59 -4.09
CA VAL A 76 2.99 -3.28 -5.24
C VAL A 76 2.30 -4.58 -4.84
N VAL A 77 2.95 -5.39 -3.99
CA VAL A 77 2.41 -6.70 -3.58
C VAL A 77 1.47 -6.61 -2.36
N GLY A 78 1.26 -5.40 -1.83
CA GLY A 78 0.41 -5.16 -0.66
C GLY A 78 0.96 -5.77 0.63
N ALA A 79 2.28 -5.76 0.81
CA ALA A 79 2.90 -6.15 2.08
C ALA A 79 2.71 -5.05 3.13
N THR A 80 2.62 -5.47 4.39
CA THR A 80 2.47 -4.56 5.54
C THR A 80 3.83 -4.28 6.21
N PRO A 81 3.98 -3.15 6.92
CA PRO A 81 5.17 -2.89 7.73
C PRO A 81 5.46 -4.01 8.75
N ALA A 82 4.43 -4.62 9.33
CA ALA A 82 4.60 -5.72 10.28
C ALA A 82 5.27 -6.93 9.62
N GLN A 83 4.84 -7.31 8.42
CA GLN A 83 5.45 -8.43 7.67
C GLN A 83 6.92 -8.15 7.31
N LEU A 84 7.28 -6.91 7.00
CA LEU A 84 8.69 -6.54 6.78
C LEU A 84 9.53 -6.63 8.06
N LYS A 85 8.97 -6.29 9.22
CA LYS A 85 9.65 -6.47 10.52
C LYS A 85 9.86 -7.95 10.85
N GLU A 86 8.87 -8.79 10.59
CA GLU A 86 8.95 -10.24 10.82
C GLU A 86 10.09 -10.91 10.03
N VAL A 87 10.38 -10.41 8.83
CA VAL A 87 11.52 -10.88 8.01
C VAL A 87 12.83 -10.14 8.30
N GLY A 88 12.90 -9.34 9.37
CA GLY A 88 14.11 -8.66 9.83
C GLY A 88 14.45 -7.35 9.10
N ARG A 89 13.54 -6.78 8.31
CA ARG A 89 13.76 -5.55 7.52
C ARG A 89 13.11 -4.33 8.18
N GLN A 90 13.58 -4.00 9.38
CA GLN A 90 13.04 -2.92 10.23
C GLN A 90 13.06 -1.54 9.54
N SER A 91 14.19 -1.15 8.94
CA SER A 91 14.34 0.14 8.25
C SER A 91 13.35 0.29 7.09
N ALA A 92 13.22 -0.75 6.25
CA ALA A 92 12.24 -0.78 5.16
C ALA A 92 10.79 -0.71 5.69
N ALA A 93 10.49 -1.35 6.82
CA ALA A 93 9.16 -1.26 7.44
C ALA A 93 8.80 0.16 7.89
N GLU A 94 9.76 0.90 8.45
CA GLU A 94 9.56 2.28 8.87
C GLU A 94 9.36 3.20 7.67
N LEU A 95 10.16 3.02 6.62
CA LEU A 95 9.99 3.74 5.35
C LEU A 95 8.64 3.45 4.71
N LEU A 96 8.23 2.18 4.65
CA LEU A 96 6.93 1.78 4.11
C LEU A 96 5.78 2.43 4.88
N SER A 97 5.88 2.49 6.22
CA SER A 97 4.85 3.14 7.03
C SER A 97 4.74 4.64 6.72
N ARG A 98 5.86 5.34 6.54
CA ARG A 98 5.86 6.76 6.18
C ARG A 98 5.26 6.99 4.80
N GLU A 99 5.62 6.15 3.84
CA GLU A 99 5.15 6.24 2.46
C GLU A 99 3.64 5.97 2.34
N ILE A 100 3.12 4.98 3.06
CA ILE A 100 1.67 4.72 3.13
C ILE A 100 0.92 5.94 3.70
N ASN A 101 1.44 6.55 4.78
CA ASN A 101 0.79 7.71 5.40
C ASN A 101 0.82 8.93 4.46
N LYS A 102 1.98 9.19 3.83
CA LYS A 102 2.13 10.27 2.85
C LYS A 102 1.12 10.14 1.71
N ARG A 103 0.92 8.92 1.18
CA ARG A 103 -0.06 8.65 0.12
C ARG A 103 -1.50 8.87 0.58
N ALA A 104 -1.84 8.41 1.79
CA ALA A 104 -3.15 8.65 2.37
C ALA A 104 -3.45 10.15 2.55
N GLU A 105 -2.47 10.95 2.94
CA GLU A 105 -2.60 12.42 3.06
C GLU A 105 -2.81 13.11 1.71
N VAL A 106 -2.06 12.71 0.68
CA VAL A 106 -2.25 13.21 -0.68
C VAL A 106 -3.66 12.86 -1.18
N GLU A 107 -4.08 11.62 -0.98
CA GLU A 107 -5.40 11.16 -1.42
C GLU A 107 -6.54 11.92 -0.74
N LEU A 108 -6.40 12.20 0.56
CA LEU A 108 -7.34 13.03 1.33
C LEU A 108 -7.46 14.44 0.76
N THR A 109 -6.35 15.01 0.31
CA THR A 109 -6.27 16.38 -0.24
C THR A 109 -6.86 16.46 -1.66
N THR A 110 -6.78 15.36 -2.42
CA THR A 110 -7.33 15.27 -3.78
C THR A 110 -8.80 14.85 -3.81
N ALA A 111 -9.29 14.22 -2.75
CA ALA A 111 -10.72 14.01 -2.58
C ALA A 111 -11.35 15.39 -2.41
N ASP A 112 -12.35 15.71 -3.24
CA ASP A 112 -13.11 16.98 -3.25
C ASP A 112 -13.94 17.15 -1.95
N LEU A 113 -13.21 17.19 -0.83
CA LEU A 113 -13.68 17.30 0.53
C LEU A 113 -13.25 18.67 1.02
N ASP A 114 -14.18 19.41 1.62
CA ASP A 114 -13.81 20.61 2.36
C ASP A 114 -13.15 20.20 3.67
N LEU A 115 -11.82 20.02 3.62
CA LEU A 115 -11.04 19.57 4.75
C LEU A 115 -11.07 20.59 5.89
N ASP A 116 -11.26 21.88 5.63
CA ASP A 116 -11.20 22.90 6.69
C ASP A 116 -12.40 22.78 7.66
N ASP A 117 -13.52 22.23 7.19
CA ASP A 117 -14.74 22.02 7.97
C ASP A 117 -14.78 20.67 8.71
N ILE A 118 -13.82 19.78 8.47
CA ILE A 118 -13.77 18.46 9.11
C ILE A 118 -12.95 18.53 10.41
N PRO A 119 -13.51 18.11 11.57
CA PRO A 119 -12.75 18.04 12.82
C PRO A 119 -11.49 17.17 12.69
N ASP A 120 -10.39 17.57 13.33
CA ASP A 120 -9.10 16.87 13.26
C ASP A 120 -9.18 15.39 13.65
N GLU A 121 -10.03 15.05 14.62
CA GLU A 121 -10.24 13.65 15.02
C GLU A 121 -10.84 12.82 13.87
N THR A 122 -11.76 13.40 13.11
CA THR A 122 -12.38 12.77 11.94
C THR A 122 -11.37 12.63 10.80
N LYS A 123 -10.54 13.65 10.55
CA LYS A 123 -9.42 13.55 9.60
C LYS A 123 -8.47 12.41 9.96
N GLN A 124 -8.08 12.30 11.23
CA GLN A 124 -7.21 11.22 11.69
C GLN A 124 -7.86 9.84 11.60
N LYS A 125 -9.17 9.72 11.81
CA LYS A 125 -9.91 8.47 11.58
C LYS A 125 -9.91 8.11 10.10
N LEU A 126 -10.16 9.07 9.22
CA LEU A 126 -10.17 8.87 7.77
C LEU A 126 -8.79 8.45 7.25
N LEU A 127 -7.72 9.14 7.66
CA LEU A 127 -6.34 8.76 7.32
C LEU A 127 -6.01 7.34 7.78
N ARG A 128 -6.45 6.93 8.97
CA ARG A 128 -6.27 5.55 9.45
C ARG A 128 -7.02 4.54 8.58
N GLN A 129 -8.26 4.83 8.22
CA GLN A 129 -9.06 3.93 7.37
C GLN A 129 -8.49 3.84 5.95
N LEU A 130 -8.04 4.95 5.37
CA LEU A 130 -7.35 4.93 4.07
C LEU A 130 -6.07 4.10 4.13
N ALA A 131 -5.23 4.31 5.15
CA ALA A 131 -4.02 3.52 5.36
C ALA A 131 -4.32 2.02 5.58
N GLU A 132 -5.45 1.68 6.21
CA GLU A 132 -5.91 0.30 6.38
C GLU A 132 -6.33 -0.30 5.03
N ILE A 133 -7.13 0.43 4.23
CA ILE A 133 -7.51 0.01 2.87
C ILE A 133 -6.27 -0.22 2.01
N SER A 134 -5.25 0.64 2.08
CA SER A 134 -3.98 0.46 1.36
C SER A 134 -3.21 -0.80 1.81
N ARG A 135 -3.44 -1.29 3.03
CA ARG A 135 -2.75 -2.46 3.61
C ARG A 135 -3.53 -3.77 3.50
N LEU A 136 -4.77 -3.74 3.00
CA LEU A 136 -5.59 -4.96 2.89
C LEU A 136 -4.88 -6.03 2.05
N PRO A 137 -4.51 -7.18 2.62
CA PRO A 137 -3.76 -8.19 1.88
C PRO A 137 -4.65 -8.84 0.83
N GLY A 138 -4.17 -8.92 -0.41
CA GLY A 138 -4.87 -9.60 -1.51
C GLY A 138 -6.02 -8.82 -2.16
N ALA A 139 -6.27 -7.57 -1.77
CA ALA A 139 -7.12 -6.65 -2.50
C ALA A 139 -6.39 -6.11 -3.75
N THR A 140 -7.09 -6.06 -4.88
CA THR A 140 -6.58 -5.42 -6.10
C THR A 140 -6.59 -3.90 -5.94
N GLU A 141 -5.86 -3.18 -6.80
CA GLU A 141 -5.90 -1.71 -6.77
C GLU A 141 -7.30 -1.18 -7.10
N GLN A 142 -8.02 -1.87 -7.99
CA GLN A 142 -9.42 -1.59 -8.26
C GLN A 142 -10.28 -1.76 -7.01
N ASP A 143 -10.16 -2.87 -6.28
CA ASP A 143 -10.93 -3.08 -5.04
C ASP A 143 -10.64 -1.98 -4.02
N ARG A 144 -9.36 -1.57 -3.87
CA ARG A 144 -8.97 -0.47 -2.98
C ARG A 144 -9.57 0.86 -3.45
N ALA A 145 -9.52 1.16 -4.74
CA ALA A 145 -10.13 2.36 -5.31
C ALA A 145 -11.64 2.40 -5.06
N GLU A 146 -12.35 1.29 -5.26
CA GLU A 146 -13.78 1.17 -4.97
C GLU A 146 -14.08 1.37 -3.48
N MET A 147 -13.32 0.74 -2.59
CA MET A 147 -13.47 0.94 -1.14
C MET A 147 -13.25 2.39 -0.71
N ARG A 148 -12.25 3.07 -1.30
CA ARG A 148 -11.97 4.49 -1.03
C ARG A 148 -13.10 5.39 -1.56
N ALA A 149 -13.59 5.13 -2.76
CA ALA A 149 -14.72 5.85 -3.33
C ALA A 149 -15.99 5.72 -2.47
N VAL A 150 -16.27 4.51 -1.96
CA VAL A 150 -17.39 4.28 -1.02
C VAL A 150 -17.19 5.08 0.28
N LEU A 151 -15.99 5.04 0.85
CA LEU A 151 -15.67 5.76 2.08
C LEU A 151 -15.86 7.27 1.93
N PHE A 152 -15.36 7.85 0.85
CA PHE A 152 -15.54 9.28 0.55
C PHE A 152 -17.01 9.62 0.28
N GLY A 153 -17.74 8.78 -0.46
CA GLY A 153 -19.17 8.99 -0.70
C GLY A 153 -20.00 8.97 0.58
N GLN A 154 -19.68 8.09 1.52
CA GLN A 154 -20.32 8.04 2.84
C GLN A 154 -20.05 9.33 3.64
N LEU A 155 -18.81 9.82 3.63
CA LEU A 155 -18.44 11.05 4.32
C LEU A 155 -19.17 12.27 3.76
N ASN A 156 -19.19 12.42 2.43
CA ASN A 156 -19.91 13.51 1.77
C ASN A 156 -21.39 13.51 2.11
N THR A 157 -22.03 12.34 2.08
CA THR A 157 -23.45 12.20 2.45
C THR A 157 -23.70 12.64 3.89
N LEU A 158 -22.79 12.33 4.83
CA LEU A 158 -22.91 12.75 6.22
C LEU A 158 -22.71 14.26 6.41
N LEU A 159 -21.75 14.86 5.70
CA LEU A 159 -21.50 16.30 5.73
C LEU A 159 -22.69 17.07 5.16
N ASP A 160 -23.25 16.62 4.03
CA ASP A 160 -24.46 17.19 3.42
C ASP A 160 -25.65 17.15 4.37
N LEU A 161 -25.83 16.01 5.07
CA LEU A 161 -26.88 15.86 6.06
C LEU A 161 -26.71 16.85 7.22
N HIS A 162 -25.49 17.00 7.73
CA HIS A 162 -25.20 17.96 8.80
C HIS A 162 -25.43 19.41 8.35
N ALA A 163 -25.00 19.77 7.14
CA ALA A 163 -25.25 21.10 6.58
C ALA A 163 -26.75 21.37 6.43
N ALA A 164 -27.54 20.37 6.01
CA ALA A 164 -29.00 20.47 5.94
C ALA A 164 -29.64 20.66 7.32
N GLN A 165 -29.19 19.92 8.34
CA GLN A 165 -29.65 20.07 9.73
C GLN A 165 -29.37 21.48 10.28
N LEU A 166 -28.17 22.02 10.06
CA LEU A 166 -27.82 23.38 10.47
C LEU A 166 -28.68 24.44 9.77
N ARG A 167 -28.95 24.27 8.46
CA ARG A 167 -29.86 25.16 7.71
C ARG A 167 -31.27 25.16 8.32
N LEU A 168 -31.81 23.99 8.65
CA LEU A 168 -33.14 23.85 9.27
C LEU A 168 -33.20 24.48 10.67
N MET A 169 -32.12 24.40 11.44
CA MET A 169 -32.04 25.03 12.77
C MET A 169 -31.95 26.55 12.70
N ARG A 170 -31.28 27.12 11.68
CA ARG A 170 -31.12 28.57 11.49
C ARG A 170 -32.35 29.26 10.90
N ALA A 171 -33.24 28.51 10.26
CA ALA A 171 -34.46 29.04 9.64
C ALA A 171 -35.64 29.20 10.63
N LYS A 172 -35.43 28.93 11.92
CA LYS A 172 -36.38 29.15 13.02
C LYS A 172 -35.94 30.32 13.86
#